data_AF-A0A381A153-F1
#
_entry.id   AF-A0A381A153-F1
#
_cell.length_a   1.000
_cell.length_b   1.000
_cell.length_c   1.000
_cell.angle_alpha   90.00
_cell.angle_beta   90.00
_cell.angle_gamma   90.00
#
_symmetry.space_group_name_H-M   'P 1'
#
loop_
_entity.id
_entity.type
_entity.pdbx_description
1 polymer ?
#
loop_
_entity_poly.entity_id
_entity_poly.type
_entity_poly.pdbx_seq_one_letter_code
_entity_poly.pdbx_strand_id
1 'polypeptide(L)'
;MEPHAESAAAGQAAPPEKRRASWFTRMGRVVRFAGQRADEQKLLQVASSLTFTTVLAIVPMLAVVLSLFTAFPVFQEFRVALEDFLANSLMPPSVSDNIMDYLNQFARQATRLTAIGGAFLIVTSLLLIMTIDKTFNDIWQVTRQRPLPQRALVYWAVITLGPVVAGASLWATSFVARESLGLVRDVPEAVSVAISFIPLVLTGLGFAALFVVVPNRRVYWKDALVGGFGTAIVLELMKAGFAYYLTRFPAYTVIYGAFATLPIFLLWIYLSWLAVLFGATVAASAPLIRLGRWEINRHAGAPFIDALGVLRVLHAAQGSRPAGRSANALAKRLRLHHDELNAVLEALEDMGLVARTAEQRWVLTCDPRTTTLEPVFDRFLLDRGQPRLRDEPEIAAVAAGVLGQGPDPTLADLAGVAQNTDIGPAAAVLQLETGKK
;
A
#
# COMPACT_ATOMS: atom_id res chain seq x y z
N MET A 1 42.07 -34.60 53.42
CA MET A 1 42.92 -34.59 52.22
C MET A 1 42.01 -34.48 51.01
N GLU A 2 41.80 -33.26 50.53
CA GLU A 2 41.43 -32.96 49.14
C GLU A 2 42.68 -33.15 48.23
N PRO A 3 42.66 -33.03 46.87
CA PRO A 3 41.53 -32.70 45.96
C PRO A 3 41.54 -33.46 44.59
N HIS A 4 40.62 -33.03 43.68
CA HIS A 4 40.62 -33.11 42.20
C HIS A 4 39.93 -34.35 41.56
N ALA A 5 39.08 -34.26 40.52
CA ALA A 5 38.68 -33.15 39.67
C ALA A 5 37.27 -33.40 39.08
N GLU A 6 36.50 -32.31 39.09
CA GLU A 6 35.23 -32.09 38.42
C GLU A 6 35.49 -31.90 36.92
N SER A 7 34.96 -32.79 36.06
CA SER A 7 34.98 -32.59 34.59
C SER A 7 33.55 -32.40 34.12
N ALA A 8 33.16 -31.13 34.06
CA ALA A 8 31.94 -30.65 33.45
C ALA A 8 31.81 -31.12 31.99
N ALA A 9 30.91 -32.07 31.74
CA ALA A 9 30.39 -32.33 30.40
C ALA A 9 29.38 -31.22 30.05
N ALA A 10 29.92 -30.02 29.79
CA ALA A 10 29.17 -28.96 29.14
C ALA A 10 28.93 -29.39 27.69
N GLY A 11 27.73 -29.88 27.40
CA GLY A 11 27.23 -30.03 26.04
C GLY A 11 27.31 -28.67 25.36
N GLN A 12 28.31 -28.50 24.50
CA GLN A 12 28.42 -27.37 23.58
C GLN A 12 27.19 -27.40 22.67
N ALA A 13 26.19 -26.59 23.01
CA ALA A 13 25.14 -26.24 22.08
C ALA A 13 25.82 -25.56 20.88
N ALA A 14 25.81 -26.26 19.74
CA ALA A 14 26.29 -25.73 18.48
C ALA A 14 25.65 -24.34 18.23
N PRO A 15 26.43 -23.33 17.81
CA PRO A 15 25.85 -22.04 17.46
C PRO A 15 24.81 -22.26 16.35
N PRO A 16 23.67 -21.54 16.36
CA PRO A 16 22.68 -21.70 15.31
C PRO A 16 23.35 -21.36 13.98
N GLU A 17 23.49 -22.36 13.11
CA GLU A 17 23.91 -22.17 11.73
C GLU A 17 23.01 -21.09 11.13
N LYS A 18 23.56 -19.90 10.90
CA LYS A 18 22.92 -18.87 10.09
C LYS A 18 22.86 -19.41 8.68
N ARG A 19 21.83 -20.22 8.39
CA ARG A 19 21.48 -20.72 7.07
C ARG A 19 21.39 -19.49 6.17
N ARG A 20 22.39 -19.32 5.31
CA ARG A 20 22.42 -18.33 4.23
C ARG A 20 21.27 -18.66 3.27
N ALA A 21 20.04 -18.36 3.66
CA ALA A 21 18.91 -18.41 2.76
C ALA A 21 19.25 -17.51 1.58
N SER A 22 19.39 -18.09 0.38
CA SER A 22 19.90 -17.37 -0.78
C SER A 22 19.04 -16.13 -1.02
N TRP A 23 19.67 -15.02 -1.36
CA TRP A 23 19.03 -13.73 -1.62
C TRP A 23 17.81 -13.86 -2.55
N PHE A 24 17.88 -14.76 -3.54
CA PHE A 24 16.79 -15.11 -4.45
C PHE A 24 15.55 -15.69 -3.74
N THR A 25 15.71 -16.59 -2.76
CA THR A 25 14.58 -17.16 -2.01
C THR A 25 13.92 -16.14 -1.06
N ARG A 26 14.66 -15.12 -0.63
CA ARG A 26 14.09 -13.99 0.13
C ARG A 26 13.33 -13.07 -0.82
N MET A 27 13.91 -12.74 -1.97
CA MET A 27 13.30 -11.86 -2.96
C MET A 27 12.01 -12.45 -3.55
N GLY A 28 11.99 -13.74 -3.87
CA GLY A 28 10.76 -14.43 -4.31
C GLY A 28 9.64 -14.42 -3.27
N ARG A 29 9.98 -14.55 -1.98
CA ARG A 29 8.99 -14.41 -0.90
C ARG A 29 8.47 -12.98 -0.76
N VAL A 30 9.33 -11.97 -0.90
CA VAL A 30 8.93 -10.55 -0.88
C VAL A 30 7.96 -10.25 -2.02
N VAL A 31 8.29 -10.68 -3.24
CA VAL A 31 7.43 -10.49 -4.42
C VAL A 31 6.10 -11.21 -4.23
N ARG A 32 6.10 -12.45 -3.71
CA ARG A 32 4.85 -13.19 -3.43
C ARG A 32 3.98 -12.49 -2.40
N PHE A 33 4.57 -11.99 -1.31
CA PHE A 33 3.84 -11.24 -0.28
C PHE A 33 3.27 -9.92 -0.85
N ALA A 34 4.08 -9.18 -1.61
CA ALA A 34 3.61 -7.97 -2.28
C ALA A 34 2.49 -8.28 -3.29
N GLY A 35 2.56 -9.42 -4.00
CA GLY A 35 1.50 -9.88 -4.90
C GLY A 35 0.19 -10.25 -4.19
N GLN A 36 0.27 -10.94 -3.05
CA GLN A 36 -0.92 -11.22 -2.23
C GLN A 36 -1.56 -9.94 -1.72
N ARG A 37 -0.75 -9.00 -1.21
CA ARG A 37 -1.25 -7.70 -0.75
C ARG A 37 -1.84 -6.87 -1.90
N ALA A 38 -1.25 -6.95 -3.09
CA ALA A 38 -1.75 -6.30 -4.29
C ALA A 38 -3.14 -6.80 -4.68
N ASP A 39 -3.38 -8.10 -4.57
CA ASP A 39 -4.68 -8.72 -4.84
C ASP A 39 -5.73 -8.31 -3.80
N GLU A 40 -5.37 -8.35 -2.52
CA GLU A 40 -6.23 -7.90 -1.41
C GLU A 40 -6.66 -6.44 -1.55
N GLN A 41 -5.74 -5.58 -2.02
CA GLN A 41 -5.99 -4.16 -2.28
C GLN A 41 -6.67 -3.92 -3.64
N LYS A 42 -7.00 -4.99 -4.39
CA LYS A 42 -7.60 -4.92 -5.73
C LYS A 42 -6.84 -3.97 -6.66
N LEU A 43 -5.50 -4.00 -6.62
CA LEU A 43 -4.66 -3.04 -7.31
C LEU A 43 -4.95 -2.94 -8.81
N LEU A 44 -5.35 -4.04 -9.46
CA LEU A 44 -5.75 -4.02 -10.87
C LEU A 44 -6.98 -3.14 -11.09
N GLN A 45 -7.99 -3.22 -10.22
CA GLN A 45 -9.19 -2.39 -10.30
C GLN A 45 -8.88 -0.92 -9.98
N VAL A 46 -8.03 -0.68 -8.99
CA VAL A 46 -7.58 0.67 -8.60
C VAL A 46 -6.73 1.31 -9.70
N ALA A 47 -5.86 0.55 -10.36
CA ALA A 47 -5.09 1.02 -11.51
C ALA A 47 -6.02 1.40 -12.68
N SER A 48 -7.07 0.60 -12.95
CA SER A 48 -8.07 0.92 -13.96
C SER A 48 -8.83 2.21 -13.64
N SER A 49 -9.26 2.40 -12.39
CA SER A 49 -9.98 3.63 -12.01
C SER A 49 -9.07 4.85 -12.12
N LEU A 50 -7.83 4.78 -11.61
CA LEU A 50 -6.84 5.85 -11.74
C LEU A 50 -6.51 6.16 -13.20
N THR A 51 -6.44 5.16 -14.07
CA THR A 51 -6.22 5.34 -15.51
C THR A 51 -7.34 6.16 -16.13
N PHE A 52 -8.59 5.76 -15.87
CA PHE A 52 -9.76 6.48 -16.37
C PHE A 52 -9.82 7.91 -15.84
N THR A 53 -9.62 8.10 -14.53
CA THR A 53 -9.58 9.42 -13.92
C THR A 53 -8.43 10.27 -14.47
N THR A 54 -7.25 9.69 -14.71
CA THR A 54 -6.10 10.38 -15.30
C THR A 54 -6.41 10.85 -16.70
N VAL A 55 -7.01 10.02 -17.55
CA VAL A 55 -7.36 10.42 -18.92
C VAL A 55 -8.40 11.55 -18.93
N LEU A 56 -9.39 11.52 -18.04
CA LEU A 56 -10.36 12.62 -17.94
C LEU A 56 -9.74 13.91 -17.40
N ALA A 57 -8.74 13.81 -16.52
CA ALA A 57 -8.13 14.94 -15.84
C ALA A 57 -6.82 15.43 -16.48
N ILE A 58 -6.26 14.71 -17.47
CA ILE A 58 -4.97 15.08 -18.08
C ILE A 58 -5.02 16.48 -18.68
N VAL A 59 -6.09 16.78 -19.40
CA VAL A 59 -6.32 18.06 -20.05
C VAL A 59 -6.50 19.19 -19.02
N PRO A 60 -7.42 19.08 -18.04
CA PRO A 60 -7.50 20.02 -16.92
C PRO A 60 -6.16 20.23 -16.19
N MET A 61 -5.45 19.15 -15.89
CA MET A 61 -4.21 19.18 -15.13
C MET A 61 -3.11 19.93 -15.90
N LEU A 62 -2.98 19.65 -17.19
CA LEU A 62 -2.04 20.36 -18.06
C LEU A 62 -2.39 21.85 -18.17
N ALA A 63 -3.66 22.20 -18.27
CA ALA A 63 -4.08 23.61 -18.26
C ALA A 63 -3.70 24.32 -16.96
N VAL A 64 -3.85 23.66 -15.80
CA VAL A 64 -3.43 24.21 -14.50
C VAL A 64 -1.91 24.37 -14.43
N VAL A 65 -1.14 23.36 -14.86
CA VAL A 65 0.34 23.40 -14.87
C VAL A 65 0.84 24.50 -15.80
N LEU A 66 0.32 24.58 -17.02
CA LEU A 66 0.69 25.59 -18.00
C LEU A 66 0.30 27.00 -17.53
N SER A 67 -0.90 27.17 -16.97
CA SER A 67 -1.34 28.44 -16.39
C SER A 67 -0.37 28.90 -15.29
N LEU A 68 0.04 27.99 -14.40
CA LEU A 68 1.02 28.27 -13.37
C LEU A 68 2.38 28.67 -13.96
N PHE A 69 2.84 28.00 -15.02
CA PHE A 69 4.09 28.38 -15.68
C PHE A 69 4.02 29.73 -16.41
N THR A 70 2.87 30.07 -16.99
CA THR A 70 2.66 31.39 -17.60
C THR A 70 2.53 32.51 -16.59
N ALA A 71 1.95 32.24 -15.41
CA ALA A 71 1.73 33.22 -14.37
C ALA A 71 3.03 33.62 -13.64
N PHE A 72 4.03 32.74 -13.61
CA PHE A 72 5.30 32.96 -12.93
C PHE A 72 6.48 32.84 -13.91
N PRO A 73 7.14 33.96 -14.28
CA PRO A 73 8.19 33.99 -15.31
C PRO A 73 9.37 33.03 -15.07
N VAL A 74 9.67 32.72 -13.79
CA VAL A 74 10.68 31.73 -13.38
C VAL A 74 10.43 30.33 -13.96
N PHE A 75 9.20 30.01 -14.36
CA PHE A 75 8.82 28.69 -14.86
C PHE A 75 8.74 28.57 -16.40
N GLN A 76 9.12 29.60 -17.17
CA GLN A 76 9.05 29.56 -18.64
C GLN A 76 9.99 28.51 -19.26
N GLU A 77 11.21 28.35 -18.73
CA GLU A 77 12.15 27.30 -19.16
C GLU A 77 11.62 25.89 -18.83
N PHE A 78 10.78 25.77 -17.80
CA PHE A 78 10.17 24.49 -17.39
C PHE A 78 9.04 24.05 -18.31
N ARG A 79 8.43 24.97 -19.07
CA ARG A 79 7.44 24.61 -20.09
C ARG A 79 8.07 23.74 -21.17
N VAL A 80 9.25 24.12 -21.67
CA VAL A 80 9.98 23.36 -22.69
C VAL A 80 10.40 22.01 -22.14
N ALA A 81 10.92 21.97 -20.90
CA ALA A 81 11.26 20.71 -20.23
C ALA A 81 10.05 19.79 -19.99
N LEU A 82 8.86 20.36 -19.74
CA LEU A 82 7.62 19.59 -19.59
C LEU A 82 7.14 19.03 -20.93
N GLU A 83 7.14 19.83 -22.00
CA GLU A 83 6.78 19.36 -23.35
C GLU A 83 7.71 18.21 -23.77
N ASP A 84 9.03 18.37 -23.58
CA ASP A 84 10.01 17.30 -23.80
C ASP A 84 9.79 16.09 -22.88
N PHE A 85 9.33 16.29 -21.64
CA PHE A 85 9.04 15.19 -20.71
C PHE A 85 7.84 14.35 -21.12
N LEU A 86 6.74 15.03 -21.44
CA LEU A 86 5.54 14.40 -21.94
C LEU A 86 5.84 13.64 -23.25
N ALA A 87 6.71 14.20 -24.09
CA ALA A 87 7.02 13.63 -25.39
C ALA A 87 8.01 12.44 -25.35
N ASN A 88 9.01 12.49 -24.46
CA ASN A 88 10.13 11.55 -24.52
C ASN A 88 10.23 10.60 -23.31
N SER A 89 9.57 10.89 -22.19
CA SER A 89 9.66 10.06 -20.97
C SER A 89 8.39 9.32 -20.64
N LEU A 90 7.24 9.98 -20.85
CA LEU A 90 5.99 9.38 -20.42
C LEU A 90 5.61 8.21 -21.29
N MET A 91 5.86 8.23 -22.59
CA MET A 91 5.39 7.20 -23.53
C MET A 91 6.35 7.04 -24.70
N PRO A 92 6.26 5.95 -25.50
CA PRO A 92 7.07 5.79 -26.70
C PRO A 92 6.83 6.93 -27.71
N PRO A 93 7.84 7.31 -28.51
CA PRO A 93 7.77 8.45 -29.44
C PRO A 93 6.55 8.40 -30.38
N SER A 94 6.21 7.22 -30.90
CA SER A 94 5.09 7.03 -31.84
C SER A 94 3.71 7.37 -31.26
N VAL A 95 3.54 7.25 -29.94
CA VAL A 95 2.29 7.59 -29.24
C VAL A 95 2.33 9.04 -28.77
N SER A 96 3.51 9.51 -28.38
CA SER A 96 3.79 10.86 -27.90
C SER A 96 3.43 11.93 -28.94
N ASP A 97 3.92 11.81 -30.18
CA ASP A 97 3.77 12.85 -31.19
C ASP A 97 2.29 13.18 -31.45
N ASN A 98 1.46 12.14 -31.57
CA ASN A 98 0.02 12.26 -31.78
C ASN A 98 -0.69 12.91 -30.59
N ILE A 99 -0.32 12.55 -29.36
CA ILE A 99 -0.96 13.09 -28.14
C ILE A 99 -0.52 14.52 -27.90
N MET A 100 0.74 14.84 -28.14
CA MET A 100 1.27 16.19 -28.00
C MET A 100 0.55 17.16 -28.93
N ASP A 101 0.22 16.74 -30.15
CA ASP A 101 -0.59 17.53 -31.08
C ASP A 101 -1.99 17.84 -30.52
N TYR A 102 -2.67 16.85 -29.94
CA TYR A 102 -3.98 17.07 -29.29
C TYR A 102 -3.87 18.00 -28.08
N LEU A 103 -2.84 17.85 -27.25
CA LEU A 103 -2.59 18.71 -26.10
C LEU A 103 -2.31 20.15 -26.53
N ASN A 104 -1.51 20.36 -27.57
CA ASN A 104 -1.19 21.67 -28.12
C ASN A 104 -2.39 22.34 -28.80
N GLN A 105 -3.25 21.56 -29.47
CA GLN A 105 -4.53 22.06 -29.99
C GLN A 105 -5.45 22.51 -28.86
N PHE A 106 -5.55 21.71 -27.80
CA PHE A 106 -6.37 22.08 -26.64
C PHE A 106 -5.83 23.31 -25.91
N ALA A 107 -4.51 23.39 -25.68
CA ALA A 107 -3.89 24.54 -25.00
C ALA A 107 -4.20 25.86 -25.72
N ARG A 108 -4.15 25.87 -27.06
CA ARG A 108 -4.57 27.01 -27.89
C ARG A 108 -6.06 27.36 -27.73
N GLN A 109 -6.91 26.36 -27.53
CA GLN A 109 -8.33 26.55 -27.27
C GLN A 109 -8.61 27.00 -25.83
N ALA A 110 -7.79 26.58 -24.87
CA ALA A 110 -7.89 26.90 -23.45
C ALA A 110 -7.62 28.38 -23.16
N THR A 111 -6.84 29.09 -23.97
CA THR A 111 -6.74 30.56 -23.91
C THR A 111 -8.06 31.29 -24.19
N ARG A 112 -9.07 30.60 -24.73
CA ARG A 112 -10.42 31.13 -24.98
C ARG A 112 -11.44 30.69 -23.93
N LEU A 113 -11.02 29.99 -22.87
CA LEU A 113 -11.92 29.46 -21.85
C LEU A 113 -12.52 30.59 -21.01
N THR A 114 -13.82 30.51 -20.75
CA THR A 114 -14.48 31.41 -19.79
C THR A 114 -14.03 31.08 -18.36
N ALA A 115 -14.21 32.03 -17.42
CA ALA A 115 -13.90 31.81 -16.00
C ALA A 115 -14.57 30.55 -15.42
N ILE A 116 -15.77 30.22 -15.91
CA ILE A 116 -16.53 29.02 -15.53
C ILE A 116 -15.80 27.74 -16.02
N GLY A 117 -15.33 27.73 -17.27
CA GLY A 117 -14.54 26.62 -17.79
C GLY A 117 -13.23 26.45 -17.02
N GLY A 118 -12.56 27.56 -16.69
CA GLY A 118 -11.33 27.54 -15.89
C GLY A 118 -11.54 26.93 -14.49
N ALA A 119 -12.63 27.33 -13.82
CA ALA A 119 -13.01 26.76 -12.53
C ALA A 119 -13.28 25.24 -12.62
N PHE A 120 -13.97 24.80 -13.67
CA PHE A 120 -14.20 23.37 -13.91
C PHE A 120 -12.89 22.59 -14.03
N LEU A 121 -11.92 23.10 -14.81
CA LEU A 121 -10.62 22.44 -14.96
C LEU A 121 -9.85 22.34 -13.63
N ILE A 122 -9.90 23.38 -12.80
CA ILE A 122 -9.28 23.36 -11.46
C ILE A 122 -9.93 22.28 -10.59
N VAL A 123 -11.26 22.22 -10.56
CA VAL A 123 -12.01 21.23 -9.77
C VAL A 123 -11.67 19.81 -10.24
N THR A 124 -11.67 19.53 -11.54
CA THR A 124 -11.33 18.20 -12.07
C THR A 124 -9.89 17.81 -11.74
N SER A 125 -8.94 18.75 -11.81
CA SER A 125 -7.55 18.51 -11.44
C SER A 125 -7.40 18.18 -9.95
N LEU A 126 -8.11 18.92 -9.09
CA LEU A 126 -8.14 18.66 -7.66
C LEU A 126 -8.73 17.28 -7.34
N LEU A 127 -9.79 16.88 -8.04
CA LEU A 127 -10.40 15.55 -7.88
C LEU A 127 -9.44 14.42 -8.24
N LEU A 128 -8.66 14.55 -9.32
CA LEU A 128 -7.62 13.58 -9.66
C LEU A 128 -6.59 13.46 -8.53
N ILE A 129 -6.06 14.59 -8.07
CA ILE A 129 -5.03 14.59 -7.01
C ILE A 129 -5.58 14.00 -5.71
N MET A 130 -6.83 14.33 -5.34
CA MET A 130 -7.49 13.74 -4.18
C MET A 130 -7.68 12.23 -4.32
N THR A 131 -7.96 11.74 -5.52
CA THR A 131 -8.11 10.30 -5.81
C THR A 131 -6.77 9.58 -5.68
N ILE A 132 -5.70 10.18 -6.21
CA ILE A 132 -4.33 9.67 -6.06
C ILE A 132 -3.97 9.63 -4.58
N ASP A 133 -4.09 10.76 -3.87
CA ASP A 133 -3.76 10.85 -2.44
C ASP A 133 -4.55 9.83 -1.60
N LYS A 134 -5.85 9.69 -1.85
CA LYS A 134 -6.66 8.67 -1.18
C LYS A 134 -6.11 7.27 -1.44
N THR A 135 -5.80 6.94 -2.69
CA THR A 135 -5.26 5.62 -3.06
C THR A 135 -3.94 5.33 -2.35
N PHE A 136 -3.02 6.31 -2.29
CA PHE A 136 -1.78 6.18 -1.54
C PHE A 136 -2.05 6.01 -0.03
N ASN A 137 -2.96 6.78 0.54
CA ASN A 137 -3.33 6.61 1.96
C ASN A 137 -3.93 5.23 2.24
N ASP A 138 -4.74 4.69 1.32
CA ASP A 138 -5.35 3.36 1.43
C ASP A 138 -4.29 2.24 1.40
N ILE A 139 -3.26 2.35 0.53
CA ILE A 139 -2.14 1.38 0.48
C ILE A 139 -1.41 1.30 1.82
N TRP A 140 -1.19 2.45 2.45
CA TRP A 140 -0.55 2.59 3.76
C TRP A 140 -1.54 2.47 4.94
N GLN A 141 -2.80 2.12 4.68
CA GLN A 141 -3.86 1.89 5.66
C GLN A 141 -4.00 3.04 6.67
N VAL A 142 -3.93 4.28 6.16
CA VAL A 142 -4.05 5.49 6.97
C VAL A 142 -5.51 5.70 7.39
N THR A 143 -5.77 5.71 8.70
CA THR A 143 -7.13 5.93 9.25
C THR A 143 -7.52 7.41 9.36
N ARG A 144 -6.55 8.32 9.50
CA ARG A 144 -6.80 9.77 9.61
C ARG A 144 -6.14 10.55 8.47
N GLN A 145 -6.94 11.30 7.72
CA GLN A 145 -6.45 12.18 6.65
C GLN A 145 -5.85 13.48 7.20
N ARG A 146 -4.92 14.08 6.44
CA ARG A 146 -4.38 15.42 6.76
C ARG A 146 -5.45 16.50 6.60
N PRO A 147 -5.39 17.58 7.39
CA PRO A 147 -6.24 18.76 7.16
C PRO A 147 -5.92 19.39 5.79
N LEU A 148 -6.94 19.96 5.14
CA LEU A 148 -6.86 20.48 3.76
C LEU A 148 -5.65 21.41 3.48
N PRO A 149 -5.26 22.35 4.37
CA PRO A 149 -4.13 23.25 4.09
C PRO A 149 -2.79 22.52 3.98
N GLN A 150 -2.58 21.47 4.77
CA GLN A 150 -1.36 20.67 4.71
C GLN A 150 -1.31 19.82 3.42
N ARG A 151 -2.47 19.33 2.96
CA ARG A 151 -2.58 18.62 1.67
C ARG A 151 -2.23 19.54 0.51
N ALA A 152 -2.73 20.79 0.55
CA ALA A 152 -2.45 21.78 -0.49
C ALA A 152 -0.94 22.04 -0.67
N LEU A 153 -0.17 22.15 0.42
CA LEU A 153 1.29 22.32 0.35
C LEU A 153 1.99 21.12 -0.31
N VAL A 154 1.56 19.91 0.05
CA VAL A 154 2.10 18.67 -0.53
C VAL A 154 1.77 18.59 -2.02
N TYR A 155 0.55 18.90 -2.40
CA TYR A 155 0.12 18.90 -3.80
C TYR A 155 0.87 19.96 -4.61
N TRP A 156 1.06 21.15 -4.03
CA TRP A 156 1.85 22.22 -4.63
C TRP A 156 3.31 21.80 -4.85
N ALA A 157 3.92 21.14 -3.88
CA ALA A 157 5.28 20.60 -4.01
C ALA A 157 5.36 19.53 -5.11
N VAL A 158 4.41 18.61 -5.21
CA VAL A 158 4.40 17.57 -6.27
C VAL A 158 4.21 18.19 -7.65
N ILE A 159 3.30 19.15 -7.80
CA ILE A 159 3.03 19.82 -9.09
C ILE A 159 4.23 20.64 -9.57
N THR A 160 4.98 21.27 -8.66
CA THR A 160 6.12 22.10 -9.00
C THR A 160 7.41 21.29 -9.14
N LEU A 161 7.76 20.48 -8.12
CA LEU A 161 9.00 19.72 -8.06
C LEU A 161 8.99 18.47 -8.95
N GLY A 162 7.83 17.85 -9.15
CA GLY A 162 7.69 16.63 -9.96
C GLY A 162 8.20 16.81 -11.39
N PRO A 163 7.66 17.79 -12.15
CA PRO A 163 8.17 18.13 -13.48
C PRO A 163 9.65 18.53 -13.51
N VAL A 164 10.14 19.24 -12.48
CA VAL A 164 11.56 19.63 -12.37
C VAL A 164 12.47 18.41 -12.31
N VAL A 165 12.18 17.47 -11.39
CA VAL A 165 12.97 16.24 -11.21
C VAL A 165 12.92 15.39 -12.48
N ALA A 166 11.75 15.31 -13.11
CA ALA A 166 11.57 14.55 -14.34
C ALA A 166 12.30 15.19 -15.54
N GLY A 167 12.24 16.51 -15.68
CA GLY A 167 12.97 17.26 -16.70
C GLY A 167 14.49 17.16 -16.52
N ALA A 168 14.98 17.25 -15.28
CA ALA A 168 16.41 17.06 -14.98
C ALA A 168 16.88 15.63 -15.30
N SER A 169 16.07 14.63 -15.00
CA SER A 169 16.34 13.22 -15.33
C SER A 169 16.52 13.03 -16.83
N LEU A 170 15.65 13.68 -17.63
CA LEU A 170 15.69 13.60 -19.07
C LEU A 170 16.83 14.38 -19.70
N TRP A 171 17.11 15.58 -19.20
CA TRP A 171 18.26 16.35 -19.66
C TRP A 171 19.54 15.51 -19.53
N ALA A 172 19.68 14.78 -18.41
CA ALA A 172 20.75 13.82 -18.24
C ALA A 172 20.69 12.67 -19.27
N THR A 173 19.53 12.04 -19.49
CA THR A 173 19.39 10.97 -20.52
C THR A 173 19.78 11.47 -21.92
N SER A 174 19.30 12.64 -22.32
CA SER A 174 19.56 13.25 -23.62
C SER A 174 21.03 13.62 -23.80
N PHE A 175 21.70 14.04 -22.73
CA PHE A 175 23.14 14.27 -22.73
C PHE A 175 23.91 12.97 -23.00
N VAL A 176 23.58 11.89 -22.29
CA VAL A 176 24.19 10.55 -22.50
C VAL A 176 23.95 10.03 -23.91
N ALA A 177 22.73 10.20 -24.42
CA ALA A 177 22.37 9.76 -25.76
C ALA A 177 23.18 10.50 -26.84
N ARG A 178 23.37 11.82 -26.68
CA ARG A 178 24.19 12.65 -27.59
C ARG A 178 25.68 12.28 -27.53
N GLU A 179 26.18 11.96 -26.35
CA GLU A 179 27.55 11.46 -26.15
C GLU A 179 27.75 10.09 -26.82
N SER A 180 26.80 9.17 -26.63
CA SER A 180 26.83 7.82 -27.23
C SER A 180 26.74 7.85 -28.76
N LEU A 181 26.11 8.88 -29.33
CA LEU A 181 26.04 9.14 -30.77
C LEU A 181 27.27 9.88 -31.32
N GLY A 182 28.27 10.18 -30.48
CA GLY A 182 29.52 10.85 -30.89
C GLY A 182 29.37 12.34 -31.21
N LEU A 183 28.24 12.96 -30.84
CA LEU A 183 27.95 14.38 -31.08
C LEU A 183 28.61 15.30 -30.05
N VAL A 184 29.11 14.74 -28.95
CA VAL A 184 29.93 15.41 -27.92
C VAL A 184 31.24 14.63 -27.82
N ARG A 185 32.37 15.26 -28.17
CA ARG A 185 33.71 14.65 -28.04
C ARG A 185 34.34 15.03 -26.70
N ASP A 186 35.16 14.14 -26.15
CA ASP A 186 36.00 14.29 -24.94
C ASP A 186 35.32 14.20 -23.56
N VAL A 187 34.38 13.26 -23.38
CA VAL A 187 33.93 12.88 -22.04
C VAL A 187 34.59 11.55 -21.62
N PRO A 188 35.23 11.46 -20.44
CA PRO A 188 35.80 10.20 -19.96
C PRO A 188 34.75 9.09 -19.87
N GLU A 189 35.10 7.86 -20.27
CA GLU A 189 34.18 6.70 -20.28
C GLU A 189 33.52 6.46 -18.90
N ALA A 190 34.26 6.71 -17.81
CA ALA A 190 33.74 6.65 -16.44
C ALA A 190 32.63 7.68 -16.16
N VAL A 191 32.72 8.87 -16.76
CA VAL A 191 31.70 9.92 -16.65
C VAL A 191 30.48 9.54 -17.48
N SER A 192 30.66 9.00 -18.69
CA SER A 192 29.57 8.49 -19.53
C SER A 192 28.69 7.45 -18.81
N VAL A 193 29.34 6.45 -18.21
CA VAL A 193 28.67 5.40 -17.44
C VAL A 193 27.96 6.00 -16.23
N ALA A 194 28.59 6.92 -15.51
CA ALA A 194 27.96 7.59 -14.36
C ALA A 194 26.69 8.36 -14.77
N ILE A 195 26.73 9.10 -15.89
CA ILE A 195 25.58 9.87 -16.38
C ILE A 195 24.46 8.92 -16.86
N SER A 196 24.75 7.73 -17.39
CA SER A 196 23.70 6.76 -17.77
C SER A 196 22.83 6.26 -16.61
N PHE A 197 23.34 6.30 -15.37
CA PHE A 197 22.56 5.93 -14.18
C PHE A 197 21.76 7.10 -13.61
N ILE A 198 22.08 8.35 -13.96
CA ILE A 198 21.41 9.55 -13.44
C ILE A 198 19.88 9.47 -13.64
N PRO A 199 19.35 9.08 -14.81
CA PRO A 199 17.91 9.03 -15.02
C PRO A 199 17.21 8.01 -14.10
N LEU A 200 17.81 6.83 -13.96
CA LEU A 200 17.29 5.78 -13.07
C LEU A 200 17.35 6.23 -11.60
N VAL A 201 18.41 6.94 -11.21
CA VAL A 201 18.57 7.48 -9.85
C VAL A 201 17.56 8.59 -9.59
N LEU A 202 17.38 9.55 -10.49
CA LEU A 202 16.40 10.63 -10.31
C LEU A 202 14.96 10.10 -10.29
N THR A 203 14.60 9.19 -11.20
CA THR A 203 13.27 8.56 -11.20
C THR A 203 13.04 7.73 -9.95
N GLY A 204 14.03 6.93 -9.54
CA GLY A 204 13.96 6.14 -8.30
C GLY A 204 13.82 7.01 -7.05
N LEU A 205 14.59 8.10 -6.96
CA LEU A 205 14.47 9.09 -5.88
C LEU A 205 13.14 9.85 -5.93
N GLY A 206 12.65 10.18 -7.12
CA GLY A 206 11.36 10.84 -7.33
C GLY A 206 10.19 9.98 -6.81
N PHE A 207 10.17 8.69 -7.16
CA PHE A 207 9.17 7.76 -6.61
C PHE A 207 9.37 7.52 -5.11
N ALA A 208 10.62 7.42 -4.63
CA ALA A 208 10.87 7.31 -3.19
C ALA A 208 10.34 8.53 -2.43
N ALA A 209 10.56 9.74 -2.94
CA ALA A 209 10.03 10.97 -2.37
C ALA A 209 8.49 10.98 -2.41
N LEU A 210 7.87 10.56 -3.53
CA LEU A 210 6.42 10.42 -3.66
C LEU A 210 5.86 9.49 -2.57
N PHE A 211 6.50 8.34 -2.35
CA PHE A 211 6.09 7.33 -1.37
C PHE A 211 6.30 7.77 0.09
N VAL A 212 7.16 8.78 0.34
CA VAL A 212 7.35 9.37 1.67
C VAL A 212 6.40 10.53 1.92
N VAL A 213 6.20 11.38 0.91
CA VAL A 213 5.54 12.68 1.06
C VAL A 213 4.02 12.56 1.00
N VAL A 214 3.48 11.75 0.07
CA VAL A 214 2.04 11.64 -0.17
C VAL A 214 1.30 10.96 0.98
N PRO A 215 1.69 9.75 1.43
CA PRO A 215 0.95 9.07 2.50
C PRO A 215 1.00 9.85 3.81
N ASN A 216 -0.12 9.94 4.53
CA ASN A 216 -0.16 10.53 5.87
C ASN A 216 0.35 9.57 6.96
N ARG A 217 1.54 9.00 6.72
CA ARG A 217 2.20 8.06 7.63
C ARG A 217 3.70 8.36 7.67
N ARG A 218 4.35 8.06 8.79
CA ARG A 218 5.81 8.03 8.85
C ARG A 218 6.33 6.83 8.04
N VAL A 219 6.86 7.10 6.86
CA VAL A 219 7.54 6.11 6.01
C VAL A 219 9.05 6.28 6.16
N TYR A 220 9.79 5.20 6.43
CA TYR A 220 11.24 5.26 6.47
C TYR A 220 11.80 5.40 5.05
N TRP A 221 12.70 6.36 4.84
CA TRP A 221 13.36 6.59 3.55
C TRP A 221 13.99 5.32 2.96
N LYS A 222 14.57 4.46 3.79
CA LYS A 222 15.16 3.19 3.35
C LYS A 222 14.12 2.26 2.69
N ASP A 223 12.88 2.28 3.18
CA ASP A 223 11.81 1.42 2.68
C ASP A 223 11.19 2.02 1.41
N ALA A 224 11.06 3.35 1.38
CA ALA A 224 10.65 4.08 0.19
C ALA A 224 11.65 3.98 -0.96
N LEU A 225 12.97 3.94 -0.69
CA LEU A 225 14.00 3.75 -1.71
C LEU A 225 13.88 2.37 -2.38
N VAL A 226 13.62 1.30 -1.61
CA VAL A 226 13.44 -0.04 -2.17
C VAL A 226 12.23 -0.09 -3.11
N GLY A 227 11.10 0.48 -2.70
CA GLY A 227 9.93 0.57 -3.58
C GLY A 227 10.15 1.51 -4.76
N GLY A 228 10.74 2.68 -4.54
CA GLY A 228 10.95 3.71 -5.56
C GLY A 228 11.90 3.27 -6.68
N PHE A 229 13.05 2.69 -6.34
CA PHE A 229 13.96 2.10 -7.33
C PHE A 229 13.35 0.87 -7.99
N GLY A 230 12.58 0.05 -7.25
CA GLY A 230 11.83 -1.05 -7.83
C GLY A 230 10.85 -0.58 -8.91
N THR A 231 10.06 0.46 -8.62
CA THR A 231 9.16 1.11 -9.59
C THR A 231 9.92 1.63 -10.79
N ALA A 232 11.03 2.36 -10.57
CA ALA A 232 11.80 2.96 -11.65
C ALA A 232 12.36 1.88 -12.61
N ILE A 233 12.92 0.79 -12.08
CA ILE A 233 13.40 -0.34 -12.89
C ILE A 233 12.26 -0.97 -13.69
N VAL A 234 11.11 -1.23 -13.05
CA VAL A 234 9.94 -1.81 -13.74
C VAL A 234 9.46 -0.89 -14.86
N LEU A 235 9.38 0.41 -14.63
CA LEU A 235 8.97 1.37 -15.65
C LEU A 235 9.98 1.47 -16.80
N GLU A 236 11.28 1.46 -16.54
CA GLU A 236 12.30 1.44 -17.60
C GLU A 236 12.22 0.17 -18.45
N LEU A 237 12.08 -1.01 -17.82
CA LEU A 237 11.87 -2.27 -18.54
C LEU A 237 10.56 -2.25 -19.34
N MET A 238 9.51 -1.65 -18.79
CA MET A 238 8.22 -1.52 -19.44
C MET A 238 8.29 -0.57 -20.65
N LYS A 239 9.01 0.56 -20.57
CA LYS A 239 9.27 1.45 -21.71
C LYS A 239 9.94 0.69 -22.85
N ALA A 240 11.02 -0.04 -22.55
CA ALA A 240 11.74 -0.84 -23.53
C ALA A 240 10.85 -1.94 -24.14
N GLY A 241 10.12 -2.68 -23.30
CA GLY A 241 9.21 -3.74 -23.74
C GLY A 241 8.05 -3.22 -24.60
N PHE A 242 7.49 -2.07 -24.27
CA PHE A 242 6.39 -1.47 -25.01
C PHE A 242 6.86 -0.87 -26.34
N ALA A 243 8.04 -0.24 -26.37
CA ALA A 243 8.67 0.20 -27.61
C ALA A 243 8.98 -0.99 -28.54
N TYR A 244 9.49 -2.09 -27.98
CA TYR A 244 9.71 -3.33 -28.72
C TYR A 244 8.40 -3.90 -29.29
N TYR A 245 7.33 -3.94 -28.49
CA TYR A 245 6.02 -4.42 -28.92
C TYR A 245 5.47 -3.60 -30.10
N LEU A 246 5.46 -2.27 -29.99
CA LEU A 246 4.93 -1.39 -31.04
C LEU A 246 5.72 -1.46 -32.34
N THR A 247 7.05 -1.62 -32.27
CA THR A 247 7.90 -1.70 -33.46
C THR A 247 7.81 -3.05 -34.16
N ARG A 248 7.63 -4.15 -33.40
CA ARG A 248 7.57 -5.52 -33.96
C ARG A 248 6.17 -5.98 -34.35
N PHE A 249 5.13 -5.45 -33.71
CA PHE A 249 3.73 -5.85 -33.93
C PHE A 249 2.84 -4.66 -34.31
N PRO A 250 3.06 -4.01 -35.47
CA PRO A 250 2.24 -2.90 -35.93
C PRO A 250 0.84 -3.33 -36.41
N ALA A 251 0.45 -4.60 -36.26
CA ALA A 251 -0.85 -5.11 -36.71
C ALA A 251 -2.03 -4.29 -36.17
N TYR A 252 -1.95 -3.86 -34.91
CA TYR A 252 -2.97 -3.00 -34.28
C TYR A 252 -3.07 -1.62 -34.94
N THR A 253 -1.94 -0.99 -35.27
CA THR A 253 -1.92 0.30 -35.97
C THR A 253 -2.31 0.16 -37.45
N VAL A 254 -2.06 -0.99 -38.08
CA VAL A 254 -2.43 -1.27 -39.47
C VAL A 254 -3.95 -1.46 -39.62
N ILE A 255 -4.60 -2.14 -38.67
CA ILE A 255 -6.05 -2.41 -38.73
C ILE A 255 -6.86 -1.17 -38.31
N TYR A 256 -6.46 -0.50 -37.24
CA TYR A 256 -7.25 0.58 -36.62
C TYR A 256 -6.74 2.00 -36.96
N GLY A 257 -5.59 2.14 -37.65
CA GLY A 257 -5.04 3.44 -38.03
C GLY A 257 -4.82 4.36 -36.82
N ALA A 258 -5.18 5.65 -36.98
CA ALA A 258 -5.06 6.66 -35.93
C ALA A 258 -5.89 6.34 -34.66
N PHE A 259 -6.94 5.51 -34.76
CA PHE A 259 -7.72 5.10 -33.59
C PHE A 259 -6.92 4.22 -32.63
N ALA A 260 -5.89 3.51 -33.11
CA ALA A 260 -5.05 2.64 -32.27
C ALA A 260 -4.30 3.41 -31.17
N THR A 261 -4.01 4.70 -31.38
CA THR A 261 -3.26 5.54 -30.43
C THR A 261 -3.94 5.61 -29.06
N LEU A 262 -5.28 5.74 -29.02
CA LEU A 262 -6.00 5.94 -27.77
C LEU A 262 -6.03 4.68 -26.88
N PRO A 263 -6.39 3.48 -27.37
CA PRO A 263 -6.27 2.24 -26.59
C PRO A 263 -4.84 1.91 -26.16
N ILE A 264 -3.85 2.16 -27.03
CA ILE A 264 -2.43 1.95 -26.70
C ILE A 264 -2.01 2.88 -25.56
N PHE A 265 -2.40 4.15 -25.62
CA PHE A 265 -2.14 5.11 -24.55
C PHE A 265 -2.83 4.77 -23.23
N LEU A 266 -4.09 4.32 -23.28
CA LEU A 266 -4.81 3.83 -22.11
C LEU A 266 -4.12 2.65 -21.46
N LEU A 267 -3.69 1.67 -22.27
CA LEU A 267 -2.94 0.51 -21.78
C LEU A 267 -1.62 0.95 -21.14
N TRP A 268 -0.94 1.91 -21.75
CA TRP A 268 0.30 2.44 -21.22
C TRP A 268 0.13 3.11 -19.85
N ILE A 269 -0.88 3.98 -19.69
CA ILE A 269 -1.21 4.61 -18.39
C ILE A 269 -1.59 3.54 -17.37
N TYR A 270 -2.37 2.54 -17.77
CA TYR A 270 -2.78 1.44 -16.91
C TYR A 270 -1.59 0.66 -16.36
N LEU A 271 -0.67 0.24 -17.23
CA LEU A 271 0.53 -0.48 -16.81
C LEU A 271 1.45 0.41 -15.96
N SER A 272 1.52 1.72 -16.26
CA SER A 272 2.27 2.69 -15.47
C SER A 272 1.72 2.81 -14.05
N TRP A 273 0.40 2.98 -13.90
CA TRP A 273 -0.25 3.00 -12.59
C TRP A 273 -0.05 1.68 -11.86
N LEU A 274 -0.19 0.54 -12.54
CA LEU A 274 0.03 -0.75 -11.93
C LEU A 274 1.46 -0.89 -11.38
N ALA A 275 2.48 -0.46 -12.12
CA ALA A 275 3.87 -0.46 -11.67
C ALA A 275 4.08 0.46 -10.45
N VAL A 276 3.54 1.68 -10.48
CA VAL A 276 3.66 2.65 -9.39
C VAL A 276 2.96 2.16 -8.12
N LEU A 277 1.73 1.65 -8.23
CA LEU A 277 0.96 1.12 -7.10
C LEU A 277 1.59 -0.16 -6.54
N PHE A 278 2.12 -1.02 -7.39
CA PHE A 278 2.85 -2.20 -6.95
C PHE A 278 4.12 -1.81 -6.18
N GLY A 279 4.93 -0.88 -6.69
CA GLY A 279 6.11 -0.39 -5.99
C GLY A 279 5.78 0.34 -4.68
N ALA A 280 4.66 1.07 -4.64
CA ALA A 280 4.12 1.65 -3.41
C ALA A 280 3.74 0.56 -2.39
N THR A 281 3.11 -0.52 -2.84
CA THR A 281 2.76 -1.69 -2.00
C THR A 281 4.02 -2.38 -1.48
N VAL A 282 5.08 -2.49 -2.28
CA VAL A 282 6.39 -3.00 -1.86
C VAL A 282 7.00 -2.08 -0.79
N ALA A 283 6.99 -0.76 -0.99
CA ALA A 283 7.47 0.20 0.00
C ALA A 283 6.69 0.11 1.33
N ALA A 284 5.36 0.01 1.26
CA ALA A 284 4.49 -0.16 2.42
C ALA A 284 4.70 -1.50 3.13
N SER A 285 5.08 -2.55 2.38
CA SER A 285 5.30 -3.90 2.89
C SER A 285 6.71 -4.15 3.44
N ALA A 286 7.70 -3.37 3.02
CA ALA A 286 9.10 -3.56 3.43
C ALA A 286 9.32 -3.55 4.95
N PRO A 287 8.65 -2.68 5.75
CA PRO A 287 8.73 -2.75 7.21
C PRO A 287 8.20 -4.06 7.80
N LEU A 288 7.09 -4.59 7.26
CA LEU A 288 6.44 -5.83 7.72
C LEU A 288 7.36 -7.04 7.50
N ILE A 289 7.98 -7.11 6.32
CA ILE A 289 8.95 -8.13 5.95
C ILE A 289 10.18 -8.08 6.87
N ARG A 290 10.69 -6.87 7.18
CA ARG A 290 11.88 -6.70 8.06
C ARG A 290 11.61 -7.15 9.49
N LEU A 291 10.37 -7.01 9.98
CA LEU A 291 9.94 -7.50 11.28
C LEU A 291 9.68 -9.02 11.30
N GLY A 292 9.79 -9.70 10.16
CA GLY A 292 9.55 -11.14 10.05
C GLY A 292 8.08 -11.53 10.19
N ARG A 293 7.16 -10.56 10.13
CA ARG A 293 5.72 -10.80 10.08
C ARG A 293 5.29 -10.85 8.62
N TRP A 294 5.44 -12.04 8.04
CA TRP A 294 5.01 -12.35 6.67
C TRP A 294 3.50 -12.63 6.59
N GLU A 295 2.87 -12.82 7.73
CA GLU A 295 1.43 -12.94 7.89
C GLU A 295 1.01 -11.76 8.77
N ILE A 296 0.26 -10.81 8.21
CA ILE A 296 -0.69 -10.05 9.05
C ILE A 296 -1.49 -11.14 9.74
N ASN A 297 -1.49 -11.17 11.07
CA ASN A 297 -2.04 -12.26 11.84
C ASN A 297 -3.57 -12.27 11.60
N ARG A 298 -4.01 -12.93 10.52
CA ARG A 298 -5.41 -13.00 10.06
C ARG A 298 -6.15 -14.19 10.66
N HIS A 299 -5.56 -14.82 11.66
CA HIS A 299 -6.27 -15.79 12.47
C HIS A 299 -7.48 -15.09 13.08
N ALA A 300 -8.66 -15.72 12.96
CA ALA A 300 -9.86 -15.23 13.62
C ALA A 300 -9.55 -15.03 15.12
N GLY A 301 -9.90 -13.86 15.66
CA GLY A 301 -9.61 -13.50 17.05
C GLY A 301 -8.19 -12.99 17.32
N ALA A 302 -7.31 -12.82 16.32
CA ALA A 302 -5.98 -12.22 16.56
C ALA A 302 -6.04 -10.80 17.20
N PRO A 303 -6.95 -9.89 16.78
CA PRO A 303 -7.11 -8.59 17.44
C PRO A 303 -7.50 -8.69 18.92
N PHE A 304 -8.26 -9.73 19.29
CA PHE A 304 -8.62 -10.00 20.69
C PHE A 304 -7.38 -10.38 21.52
N ILE A 305 -6.53 -11.26 20.99
CA ILE A 305 -5.26 -11.62 21.64
C ILE A 305 -4.34 -10.41 21.78
N ASP A 306 -4.27 -9.57 20.74
CA ASP A 306 -3.47 -8.35 20.75
C ASP A 306 -3.99 -7.34 21.79
N ALA A 307 -5.31 -7.17 21.89
CA ALA A 307 -5.96 -6.33 22.90
C ALA A 307 -5.63 -6.81 24.33
N LEU A 308 -5.73 -8.11 24.60
CA LEU A 308 -5.33 -8.69 25.89
C LEU A 308 -3.84 -8.50 26.17
N GLY A 309 -2.99 -8.62 25.14
CA GLY A 309 -1.56 -8.36 25.23
C GLY A 309 -1.26 -6.90 25.63
N VAL A 310 -1.94 -5.94 24.99
CA VAL A 310 -1.85 -4.51 25.33
C VAL A 310 -2.28 -4.26 26.77
N LEU A 311 -3.46 -4.74 27.17
CA LEU A 311 -3.96 -4.56 28.53
C LEU A 311 -3.01 -5.15 29.57
N ARG A 312 -2.46 -6.35 29.33
CA ARG A 312 -1.48 -6.98 30.24
C ARG A 312 -0.19 -6.17 30.37
N VAL A 313 0.33 -5.61 29.27
CA VAL A 313 1.55 -4.79 29.30
C VAL A 313 1.31 -3.46 30.01
N LEU A 314 0.14 -2.83 29.80
CA LEU A 314 -0.22 -1.58 30.45
C LEU A 314 -0.51 -1.78 31.94
N HIS A 315 -1.19 -2.85 32.32
CA HIS A 315 -1.40 -3.24 33.71
C HIS A 315 -0.06 -3.48 34.43
N ALA A 316 0.86 -4.24 33.82
CA ALA A 316 2.20 -4.44 34.38
C ALA A 316 3.05 -3.15 34.45
N ALA A 317 2.65 -2.10 33.73
CA ALA A 317 3.29 -0.79 33.77
C ALA A 317 2.62 0.17 34.79
N GLN A 318 1.51 -0.23 35.43
CA GLN A 318 0.92 0.54 36.53
C GLN A 318 1.94 0.64 37.68
N GLY A 319 2.15 1.85 38.20
CA GLY A 319 3.16 2.14 39.22
C GLY A 319 4.58 2.37 38.70
N SER A 320 4.86 2.17 37.40
CA SER A 320 6.15 2.54 36.80
C SER A 320 6.25 4.06 36.61
N ARG A 321 7.42 4.65 36.89
CA ARG A 321 7.75 6.03 36.47
C ARG A 321 8.73 5.99 35.31
N PRO A 322 8.48 6.72 34.21
CA PRO A 322 7.27 7.48 33.87
C PRO A 322 6.03 6.59 33.60
N ALA A 323 4.85 7.12 33.92
CA ALA A 323 3.58 6.38 33.83
C ALA A 323 3.25 5.98 32.38
N GLY A 324 2.80 4.74 32.20
CA GLY A 324 2.40 4.22 30.90
C GLY A 324 3.55 3.84 29.97
N ARG A 325 3.20 3.45 28.73
CA ARG A 325 4.14 3.01 27.71
C ARG A 325 3.93 3.80 26.42
N SER A 326 5.01 4.11 25.71
CA SER A 326 4.89 4.70 24.37
C SER A 326 4.38 3.66 23.37
N ALA A 327 3.69 4.10 22.32
CA ALA A 327 3.22 3.22 21.25
C ALA A 327 4.37 2.39 20.65
N ASN A 328 5.56 2.99 20.49
CA ASN A 328 6.73 2.30 19.96
C ASN A 328 7.26 1.20 20.91
N ALA A 329 7.18 1.44 22.24
CA ALA A 329 7.56 0.43 23.23
C ALA A 329 6.56 -0.74 23.27
N LEU A 330 5.26 -0.46 23.14
CA LEU A 330 4.20 -1.46 23.03
C LEU A 330 4.37 -2.30 21.75
N ALA A 331 4.55 -1.63 20.61
CA ALA A 331 4.77 -2.27 19.31
C ALA A 331 5.99 -3.21 19.36
N LYS A 332 7.11 -2.75 19.94
CA LYS A 332 8.31 -3.59 20.06
C LYS A 332 8.10 -4.79 21.00
N ARG A 333 7.42 -4.60 22.13
CA ARG A 333 7.24 -5.64 23.16
C ARG A 333 6.25 -6.72 22.73
N LEU A 334 5.12 -6.31 22.17
CA LEU A 334 4.09 -7.21 21.64
C LEU A 334 4.42 -7.69 20.22
N ARG A 335 5.53 -7.18 19.67
CA ARG A 335 5.96 -7.35 18.28
C ARG A 335 4.94 -6.85 17.25
N LEU A 336 3.93 -6.07 17.65
CA LEU A 336 2.83 -5.61 16.82
C LEU A 336 3.27 -4.56 15.79
N HIS A 337 2.62 -4.57 14.62
CA HIS A 337 2.72 -3.42 13.72
C HIS A 337 2.03 -2.20 14.35
N HIS A 338 2.46 -1.00 13.97
CA HIS A 338 1.86 0.23 14.51
C HIS A 338 0.37 0.34 14.15
N ASP A 339 -0.10 -0.27 13.05
CA ASP A 339 -1.51 -0.23 12.65
C ASP A 339 -2.38 -1.20 13.42
N GLU A 340 -1.91 -2.44 13.58
CA GLU A 340 -2.57 -3.43 14.44
C GLU A 340 -2.67 -2.87 15.86
N LEU A 341 -1.57 -2.30 16.35
CA LEU A 341 -1.54 -1.67 17.66
C LEU A 341 -2.47 -0.45 17.75
N ASN A 342 -2.46 0.44 16.76
CA ASN A 342 -3.31 1.63 16.79
C ASN A 342 -4.79 1.27 16.69
N ALA A 343 -5.17 0.34 15.80
CA ALA A 343 -6.56 -0.12 15.69
C ALA A 343 -7.06 -0.74 17.00
N VAL A 344 -6.21 -1.54 17.65
CA VAL A 344 -6.50 -2.10 18.98
C VAL A 344 -6.58 -1.01 20.05
N LEU A 345 -5.64 -0.06 20.07
CA LEU A 345 -5.61 1.02 21.05
C LEU A 345 -6.78 2.00 20.88
N GLU A 346 -7.15 2.35 19.66
CA GLU A 346 -8.33 3.18 19.35
C GLU A 346 -9.61 2.48 19.82
N ALA A 347 -9.77 1.18 19.52
CA ALA A 347 -10.92 0.43 20.01
C ALA A 347 -10.94 0.29 21.55
N LEU A 348 -9.78 0.12 22.20
CA LEU A 348 -9.68 0.11 23.66
C LEU A 348 -9.94 1.50 24.28
N GLU A 349 -9.58 2.58 23.58
CA GLU A 349 -9.83 3.97 24.00
C GLU A 349 -11.31 4.30 23.89
N ASP A 350 -11.98 3.89 22.80
CA ASP A 350 -13.42 4.02 22.61
C ASP A 350 -14.22 3.30 23.71
N MET A 351 -13.69 2.18 24.22
CA MET A 351 -14.26 1.45 25.36
C MET A 351 -13.89 2.05 26.73
N GLY A 352 -13.07 3.09 26.79
CA GLY A 352 -12.61 3.73 28.03
C GLY A 352 -11.63 2.91 28.87
N LEU A 353 -11.02 1.87 28.30
CA LEU A 353 -10.08 0.97 28.99
C LEU A 353 -8.65 1.53 29.02
N VAL A 354 -8.28 2.28 27.98
CA VAL A 354 -6.98 2.94 27.86
C VAL A 354 -7.17 4.39 27.46
N ALA A 355 -6.20 5.24 27.77
CA ALA A 355 -6.18 6.61 27.25
C ALA A 355 -4.76 7.07 26.95
N ARG A 356 -4.67 8.09 26.10
CA ARG A 356 -3.41 8.73 25.74
C ARG A 356 -3.14 9.95 26.61
N THR A 357 -1.96 10.00 27.22
CA THR A 357 -1.52 11.15 28.02
C THR A 357 -0.97 12.28 27.13
N ALA A 358 -0.82 13.48 27.70
CA ALA A 358 -0.21 14.64 27.02
C ALA A 358 1.21 14.34 26.48
N GLU A 359 1.96 13.48 27.16
CA GLU A 359 3.30 13.01 26.76
C GLU A 359 3.27 11.90 25.70
N GLN A 360 2.13 11.65 25.03
CA GLN A 360 2.00 10.65 23.97
C GLN A 360 2.24 9.20 24.45
N ARG A 361 1.89 8.91 25.71
CA ARG A 361 1.98 7.57 26.32
C ARG A 361 0.60 7.00 26.57
N TRP A 362 0.49 5.69 26.46
CA TRP A 362 -0.74 4.96 26.75
C TRP A 362 -0.73 4.46 28.18
N VAL A 363 -1.84 4.70 28.87
CA VAL A 363 -2.07 4.29 30.26
C VAL A 363 -3.40 3.53 30.35
N LEU A 364 -3.49 2.65 31.35
CA LEU A 364 -4.75 2.01 31.71
C LEU A 364 -5.58 3.00 32.54
N THR A 365 -6.83 3.24 32.14
CA THR A 365 -7.75 4.18 32.81
C THR A 365 -8.75 3.48 33.73
N CYS A 366 -8.95 2.18 33.55
CA CYS A 366 -9.90 1.39 34.32
C CYS A 366 -9.24 0.70 35.53
N ASP A 367 -10.05 0.35 36.53
CA ASP A 367 -9.62 -0.48 37.65
C ASP A 367 -9.61 -1.97 37.22
N PRO A 368 -8.43 -2.63 37.21
CA PRO A 368 -8.31 -4.03 36.82
C PRO A 368 -9.13 -5.00 37.67
N ARG A 369 -9.52 -4.61 38.90
CA ARG A 369 -10.24 -5.50 39.83
C ARG A 369 -11.74 -5.56 39.59
N THR A 370 -12.30 -4.52 38.98
CA THR A 370 -13.75 -4.33 38.84
C THR A 370 -14.22 -4.32 37.40
N THR A 371 -13.32 -4.03 36.45
CA THR A 371 -13.66 -3.91 35.04
C THR A 371 -13.75 -5.28 34.37
N THR A 372 -14.88 -5.56 33.70
CA THR A 372 -15.08 -6.81 32.96
C THR A 372 -14.43 -6.77 31.57
N LEU A 373 -14.03 -7.93 31.05
CA LEU A 373 -13.49 -8.06 29.69
C LEU A 373 -14.57 -8.35 28.63
N GLU A 374 -15.83 -8.32 29.02
CA GLU A 374 -16.99 -8.53 28.16
C GLU A 374 -17.03 -7.57 26.96
N PRO A 375 -16.80 -6.25 27.11
CA PRO A 375 -16.74 -5.33 25.97
C PRO A 375 -15.61 -5.67 24.98
N VAL A 376 -14.48 -6.17 25.48
CA VAL A 376 -13.34 -6.58 24.64
C VAL A 376 -13.69 -7.84 23.85
N PHE A 377 -14.37 -8.79 24.48
CA PHE A 377 -14.85 -10.00 23.82
C PHE A 377 -15.88 -9.67 22.74
N ASP A 378 -16.87 -8.82 23.06
CA ASP A 378 -17.94 -8.45 22.14
C ASP A 378 -17.41 -7.68 20.93
N ARG A 379 -16.41 -6.83 21.14
CA ARG A 379 -15.82 -6.01 20.08
C ARG A 379 -14.93 -6.78 19.13
N PHE A 380 -14.13 -7.73 19.63
CA PHE A 380 -13.06 -8.37 18.85
C PHE A 380 -13.30 -9.85 18.52
N LEU A 381 -14.24 -10.53 19.18
CA LEU A 381 -14.49 -11.95 18.97
C LEU A 381 -15.91 -12.22 18.44
N LEU A 382 -16.94 -11.92 19.23
CA LEU A 382 -18.34 -12.18 18.90
C LEU A 382 -19.25 -11.17 19.60
N ASP A 383 -19.91 -10.31 18.82
CA ASP A 383 -20.89 -9.35 19.34
C ASP A 383 -22.14 -10.09 19.86
N ARG A 384 -22.20 -10.29 21.18
CA ARG A 384 -23.35 -10.92 21.83
C ARG A 384 -24.60 -10.05 21.85
N GLY A 385 -24.48 -8.76 21.51
CA GLY A 385 -25.59 -7.82 21.40
C GLY A 385 -26.32 -7.84 20.06
N GLN A 386 -25.79 -8.53 19.04
CA GLN A 386 -26.37 -8.51 17.70
C GLN A 386 -27.79 -9.11 17.66
N PRO A 387 -28.75 -8.49 16.96
CA PRO A 387 -30.16 -8.90 16.98
C PRO A 387 -30.37 -10.38 16.63
N ARG A 388 -29.67 -10.86 15.59
CA ARG A 388 -29.79 -12.26 15.14
C ARG A 388 -29.38 -13.29 16.18
N LEU A 389 -28.44 -12.96 17.07
CA LEU A 389 -28.03 -13.86 18.15
C LEU A 389 -29.03 -13.84 19.32
N ARG A 390 -29.79 -12.74 19.47
CA ARG A 390 -30.88 -12.65 20.45
C ARG A 390 -32.11 -13.41 19.97
N ASP A 391 -32.37 -13.38 18.67
CA ASP A 391 -33.51 -14.05 18.06
C ASP A 391 -33.30 -15.58 17.97
N GLU A 392 -32.05 -16.05 17.92
CA GLU A 392 -31.69 -17.47 17.82
C GLU A 392 -30.77 -17.91 18.99
N PRO A 393 -31.34 -18.24 20.17
CA PRO A 393 -30.56 -18.60 21.36
C PRO A 393 -29.73 -19.89 21.19
N GLU A 394 -30.09 -20.73 20.22
CA GLU A 394 -29.37 -21.97 19.89
C GLU A 394 -27.95 -21.69 19.40
N ILE A 395 -27.78 -20.66 18.56
CA ILE A 395 -26.47 -20.25 18.04
C ILE A 395 -25.58 -19.75 19.18
N ALA A 396 -26.16 -19.04 20.16
CA ALA A 396 -25.43 -18.58 21.34
C ALA A 396 -24.94 -19.76 22.21
N ALA A 397 -25.77 -20.79 22.37
CA ALA A 397 -25.42 -22.00 23.12
C ALA A 397 -24.29 -22.79 22.42
N VAL A 398 -24.34 -22.94 21.09
CA VAL A 398 -23.26 -23.57 20.31
C VAL A 398 -21.97 -22.77 20.42
N ALA A 399 -22.01 -21.45 20.26
CA ALA A 399 -20.83 -20.59 20.41
C ALA A 399 -20.22 -20.68 21.82
N ALA A 400 -21.05 -20.74 22.86
CA ALA A 400 -20.59 -20.95 24.24
C ALA A 400 -20.01 -22.35 24.45
N GLY A 401 -20.56 -23.37 23.79
CA GLY A 401 -20.03 -24.74 23.79
C GLY A 401 -18.62 -24.83 23.19
N VAL A 402 -18.41 -24.22 22.02
CA VAL A 402 -17.10 -24.17 21.33
C VAL A 402 -16.02 -23.46 22.17
N LEU A 403 -16.41 -22.44 22.94
CA LEU A 403 -15.50 -21.67 23.79
C LEU A 403 -15.32 -22.27 25.19
N GLY A 404 -16.20 -23.19 25.59
CA GLY A 404 -16.18 -23.88 26.86
C GLY A 404 -15.20 -25.05 26.89
N GLN A 405 -15.08 -25.71 28.05
CA GLN A 405 -14.30 -26.96 28.18
C GLN A 405 -15.15 -28.23 27.94
N GLY A 406 -16.31 -28.08 27.30
CA GLY A 406 -17.18 -29.20 26.95
C GLY A 406 -16.73 -29.92 25.68
N PRO A 407 -17.40 -31.03 25.30
CA PRO A 407 -17.24 -31.60 23.97
C PRO A 407 -17.62 -30.58 22.90
N ASP A 408 -16.84 -30.52 21.82
CA ASP A 408 -17.10 -29.61 20.71
C ASP A 408 -18.51 -29.89 20.15
N PRO A 409 -19.39 -28.87 20.10
CA PRO A 409 -20.74 -29.05 19.57
C PRO A 409 -20.67 -29.44 18.10
N THR A 410 -21.46 -30.42 17.73
CA THR A 410 -21.50 -30.97 16.37
C THR A 410 -22.52 -30.24 15.50
N LEU A 411 -22.42 -30.42 14.18
CA LEU A 411 -23.47 -29.97 13.25
C LEU A 411 -24.83 -30.62 13.55
N ALA A 412 -24.83 -31.82 14.15
CA ALA A 412 -26.04 -32.48 14.60
C ALA A 412 -26.64 -31.78 15.82
N ASP A 413 -25.82 -31.21 16.72
CA ASP A 413 -26.31 -30.43 17.86
C ASP A 413 -26.92 -29.10 17.41
N LEU A 414 -26.37 -28.48 16.36
CA LEU A 414 -26.99 -27.31 15.73
C LEU A 414 -28.32 -27.65 15.01
N ALA A 415 -28.42 -28.85 14.42
CA ALA A 415 -29.63 -29.29 13.70
C ALA A 415 -30.70 -29.92 14.61
N GLY A 416 -30.31 -30.48 15.75
CA GLY A 416 -31.16 -31.27 16.64
C GLY A 416 -31.90 -30.46 17.70
N VAL A 417 -31.45 -29.24 18.01
CA VAL A 417 -32.18 -28.35 18.94
C VAL A 417 -33.51 -27.88 18.34
N ALA A 418 -33.61 -27.80 17.01
CA ALA A 418 -34.85 -27.52 16.29
C ALA A 418 -35.85 -28.71 16.25
N GLN A 419 -35.45 -29.93 16.62
CA GLN A 419 -36.31 -31.13 16.51
C GLN A 419 -36.97 -31.58 17.82
N ASN A 420 -36.70 -30.90 18.95
CA ASN A 420 -37.21 -31.34 20.26
C ASN A 420 -38.53 -30.69 20.71
N THR A 421 -39.26 -30.04 19.81
CA THR A 421 -40.71 -29.79 20.00
C THR A 421 -41.51 -30.86 19.28
N ASP A 422 -41.91 -31.89 20.05
CA ASP A 422 -43.04 -32.80 19.83
C ASP A 422 -43.29 -33.31 18.40
N ILE A 423 -42.76 -34.49 18.03
CA ILE A 423 -43.54 -35.65 17.51
C ILE A 423 -42.77 -36.96 17.82
N GLY A 424 -43.46 -37.96 18.38
CA GLY A 424 -42.95 -39.24 18.92
C GLY A 424 -42.27 -40.24 17.96
N PRO A 425 -42.14 -41.53 18.37
CA PRO A 425 -41.07 -42.42 17.91
C PRO A 425 -41.34 -42.94 16.49
N ALA A 426 -40.59 -42.43 15.52
CA ALA A 426 -40.48 -43.03 14.19
C ALA A 426 -39.01 -43.32 13.87
N ALA A 427 -38.43 -44.25 14.63
CA ALA A 427 -37.23 -44.97 14.24
C ALA A 427 -37.59 -45.92 13.09
N ALA A 428 -37.61 -45.43 11.85
CA ALA A 428 -37.88 -46.29 10.69
C ALA A 428 -37.46 -45.71 9.32
N VAL A 429 -36.29 -45.07 9.17
CA VAL A 429 -35.72 -44.89 7.81
C VAL A 429 -34.19 -44.90 7.88
N LEU A 430 -33.60 -46.08 7.73
CA LEU A 430 -32.30 -46.33 7.06
C LEU A 430 -32.00 -47.84 7.12
N GLN A 431 -32.89 -48.63 6.52
CA GLN A 431 -32.50 -49.87 5.87
C GLN A 431 -33.06 -49.81 4.44
N LEU A 432 -32.33 -50.39 3.50
CA LEU A 432 -32.42 -50.37 2.03
C LEU A 432 -31.27 -49.54 1.44
N GLU A 433 -30.33 -50.06 0.66
CA GLU A 433 -30.09 -51.41 0.15
C GLU A 433 -28.69 -51.34 -0.49
N THR A 434 -27.70 -52.06 0.04
CA THR A 434 -26.47 -52.38 -0.71
C THR A 434 -26.34 -53.90 -0.76
N GLY A 435 -27.07 -54.49 -1.70
CA GLY A 435 -27.11 -55.93 -1.91
C GLY A 435 -27.45 -56.29 -3.36
N LYS A 436 -26.39 -56.40 -4.18
CA LYS A 436 -26.24 -57.25 -5.38
C LYS A 436 -27.46 -57.47 -6.31
N LYS A 437 -27.30 -57.04 -7.56
CA LYS A 437 -27.22 -57.96 -8.71
C LYS A 437 -26.36 -57.39 -9.82
#